data_AF-A0A1Q9NW39-F1
#
_entry.id   AF-A0A1Q9NW39-F1
#
_cell.length_a   1.000
_cell.length_b   1.000
_cell.length_c   1.000
_cell.angle_alpha   90.00
_cell.angle_beta   90.00
_cell.angle_gamma   90.00
#
_symmetry.space_group_name_H-M   'P 1'
#
loop_
_entity.id
_entity.type
_entity.pdbx_description
1 polymer ?
#
loop_
_entity_poly.entity_id
_entity_poly.type
_entity_poly.pdbx_seq_one_letter_code
_entity_poly.pdbx_strand_id
1 'polypeptide(L)'
;MSSLKENKSWAIKLNGIIHRLPTNRFIAYEVIGIPSILFIFSFLIYDLLFGLDDEEPTSGSDFVLVLVVFIILWPVLYSITISSLLDPNSQIGSLWEGILVFGYLIIQTLLIGFGYFVYFRKTKDIKQYKLQRKDYQNNMNELEVKLTNGFYAGAIELIGDIETNNGAVLTRDERKYLNNKIEELKKYNFPSSSDMEAAKSVGFNNFDEWITAKSKGFTDIETYQKAMKGGFKDYQEYSRMVHLGFKTKEGYLSAKLEDDRKDIEGAYSEILEVFAPPIHLLRIAERLNKSVDYIYDTTLLLIERKLLMGKIHTSGSIDSKDHQLELTHIESKRLETLNEHNETNNPSIIDALQTRSECGNAQSIIARTCTACGKELPFCNLCKRGYGEREVTVSCKECENIFHRQHLLAFVQSKGQCPICSVKMTITQFDL
;
A
#
# COMPACT_ATOMS: atom_id res chain seq x y z
N MET A 1 21.09 47.25 1.30
CA MET A 1 21.46 48.69 1.26
C MET A 1 22.87 49.01 1.81
N SER A 2 23.54 48.11 2.52
CA SER A 2 24.93 48.31 3.02
C SER A 2 26.04 48.02 1.99
N SER A 3 25.80 47.22 0.94
CA SER A 3 26.81 46.90 -0.09
C SER A 3 26.98 47.97 -1.19
N LEU A 4 26.10 48.97 -1.27
CA LEU A 4 26.17 50.03 -2.28
C LEU A 4 27.13 51.19 -1.91
N LYS A 5 27.60 51.26 -0.66
CA LYS A 5 28.53 52.31 -0.22
C LYS A 5 30.00 52.00 -0.52
N GLU A 6 30.39 50.73 -0.65
CA GLU A 6 31.79 50.36 -0.92
C GLU A 6 32.20 50.58 -2.39
N ASN A 7 31.27 50.50 -3.34
CA ASN A 7 31.58 50.68 -4.78
C ASN A 7 31.90 52.13 -5.19
N LYS A 8 31.47 53.16 -4.45
CA LYS A 8 31.79 54.57 -4.79
C LYS A 8 33.25 54.94 -4.46
N SER A 9 33.89 54.22 -3.54
CA SER A 9 35.27 54.50 -3.11
C SER A 9 36.30 54.17 -4.20
N TRP A 10 36.02 53.18 -5.05
CA TRP A 10 36.97 52.67 -6.04
C TRP A 10 36.96 53.53 -7.31
N ALA A 11 35.78 54.01 -7.73
CA ALA A 11 35.63 54.92 -8.87
C ALA A 11 36.36 56.26 -8.67
N ILE A 12 36.38 56.78 -7.44
CA ILE A 12 37.08 58.04 -7.11
C ILE A 12 38.61 57.85 -7.13
N LYS A 13 39.11 56.68 -6.72
CA LYS A 13 40.55 56.36 -6.79
C LYS A 13 41.06 56.18 -8.21
N LEU A 14 40.25 55.63 -9.11
CA LEU A 14 40.63 55.46 -10.52
C LEU A 14 40.72 56.81 -11.25
N ASN A 15 39.80 57.74 -10.99
CA ASN A 15 39.79 59.04 -11.64
C ASN A 15 41.00 59.92 -11.24
N GLY A 16 41.54 59.73 -10.03
CA GLY A 16 42.75 60.43 -9.57
C GLY A 16 44.05 59.94 -10.20
N ILE A 17 44.10 58.69 -10.70
CA ILE A 17 45.28 58.11 -11.35
C ILE A 17 45.38 58.57 -12.82
N ILE A 18 44.24 58.78 -13.47
CA ILE A 18 44.17 59.18 -14.89
C ILE A 18 44.72 60.61 -15.12
N HIS A 19 44.60 61.51 -14.15
CA HIS A 19 45.04 62.90 -14.29
C HIS A 19 46.54 63.18 -14.05
N ARG A 20 47.38 62.16 -13.79
CA ARG A 20 48.81 62.35 -13.48
C ARG A 20 49.79 61.81 -14.52
N LEU A 21 49.34 61.38 -15.69
CA LEU A 21 50.21 60.81 -16.72
C LEU A 21 50.59 61.85 -17.80
N PRO A 22 51.87 61.88 -18.23
CA PRO A 22 52.34 62.82 -19.26
C PRO A 22 51.68 62.52 -20.61
N THR A 23 51.28 63.59 -21.30
CA THR A 23 50.43 63.62 -22.52
C THR A 23 50.95 62.79 -23.70
N ASN A 24 52.23 62.42 -23.73
CA ASN A 24 52.82 61.65 -24.85
C ASN A 24 52.66 60.12 -24.71
N ARG A 25 52.04 59.62 -23.63
CA ARG A 25 51.69 58.18 -23.46
C ARG A 25 50.22 57.86 -23.68
N PHE A 26 49.40 58.85 -24.05
CA PHE A 26 47.95 58.67 -24.22
C PHE A 26 47.58 57.78 -25.41
N ILE A 27 48.35 57.84 -26.51
CA ILE A 27 48.04 57.10 -27.75
C ILE A 27 48.18 55.57 -27.56
N ALA A 28 49.16 55.11 -26.77
CA ALA A 28 49.33 53.68 -26.51
C ALA A 28 48.20 53.08 -25.65
N TYR A 29 47.59 53.90 -24.79
CA TYR A 29 46.46 53.47 -23.94
C TYR A 29 45.13 53.44 -24.69
N GLU A 30 44.91 54.32 -25.68
CA GLU A 30 43.71 54.26 -26.53
C GLU A 30 43.71 53.00 -27.41
N VAL A 31 44.87 52.61 -27.95
CA VAL A 31 44.96 51.45 -28.87
C VAL A 31 44.87 50.11 -28.14
N ILE A 32 45.38 49.99 -26.90
CA ILE A 32 45.39 48.71 -26.14
C ILE A 32 44.25 48.62 -25.12
N GLY A 33 43.82 49.76 -24.57
CA GLY A 33 42.79 49.81 -23.52
C GLY A 33 41.38 49.56 -24.04
N ILE A 34 41.03 50.12 -25.20
CA ILE A 34 39.67 50.04 -25.74
C ILE A 34 39.28 48.58 -26.09
N PRO A 35 40.11 47.77 -26.78
CA PRO A 35 39.76 46.37 -27.07
C PRO A 35 39.61 45.52 -25.81
N SER A 36 40.46 45.77 -24.81
CA SER A 36 40.43 45.05 -23.52
C SER A 36 39.16 45.37 -22.73
N ILE A 37 38.73 46.63 -22.72
CA ILE A 37 37.49 47.08 -22.08
C ILE A 37 36.27 46.51 -22.82
N LEU A 38 36.28 46.51 -24.16
CA LEU A 38 35.19 45.92 -24.96
C LEU A 38 35.09 44.40 -24.77
N PHE A 39 36.22 43.70 -24.61
CA PHE A 39 36.25 42.27 -24.29
C PHE A 39 35.62 41.99 -22.92
N ILE A 40 35.99 42.76 -21.89
CA ILE A 40 35.38 42.64 -20.55
C ILE A 40 33.89 42.98 -20.60
N PHE A 41 33.49 44.01 -21.35
CA PHE A 41 32.08 44.37 -21.53
C PHE A 41 31.29 43.29 -22.25
N SER A 42 31.89 42.59 -23.22
CA SER A 42 31.22 41.48 -23.92
C SER A 42 30.93 40.30 -22.98
N PHE A 43 31.84 39.98 -22.05
CA PHE A 43 31.62 38.97 -21.01
C PHE A 43 30.54 39.40 -20.02
N LEU A 44 30.54 40.67 -19.59
CA LEU A 44 29.51 41.19 -18.68
C LEU A 44 28.13 41.25 -19.34
N ILE A 45 28.05 41.59 -20.63
CA ILE A 45 26.80 41.55 -21.39
C ILE A 45 26.33 40.11 -21.57
N TYR A 46 27.23 39.16 -21.81
CA TYR A 46 26.88 37.75 -21.89
C TYR A 46 26.30 37.24 -20.55
N ASP A 47 26.98 37.50 -19.43
CA ASP A 47 26.50 37.12 -18.11
C ASP A 47 25.19 37.85 -17.75
N LEU A 48 25.00 39.11 -18.16
CA LEU A 48 23.77 39.86 -17.93
C LEU A 48 22.59 39.32 -18.77
N LEU A 49 22.85 38.93 -20.02
CA LEU A 49 21.82 38.43 -20.93
C LEU A 49 21.44 36.97 -20.66
N PHE A 50 22.37 36.16 -20.15
CA PHE A 50 22.19 34.71 -20.06
C PHE A 50 22.37 34.14 -18.64
N GLY A 51 22.72 34.96 -17.64
CA GLY A 51 23.19 34.49 -16.34
C GLY A 51 22.23 34.62 -15.16
N LEU A 52 20.91 34.68 -15.33
CA LEU A 52 20.00 34.84 -14.18
C LEU A 52 18.88 33.83 -13.99
N ASP A 53 18.64 32.90 -14.92
CA ASP A 53 17.63 31.86 -14.70
C ASP A 53 18.23 30.46 -14.96
N ASP A 54 17.94 29.51 -14.06
CA ASP A 54 18.30 28.08 -14.18
C ASP A 54 17.58 27.37 -15.36
N GLU A 55 16.88 28.12 -16.21
CA GLU A 55 16.23 27.61 -17.41
C GLU A 55 17.21 27.60 -18.59
N GLU A 56 17.28 26.45 -19.28
CA GLU A 56 18.19 26.25 -20.41
C GLU A 56 18.00 27.33 -21.49
N PRO A 57 19.07 27.80 -22.17
CA PRO A 57 18.91 28.44 -23.46
C PRO A 57 18.28 27.41 -24.41
N THR A 58 16.96 27.53 -24.60
CA THR A 58 16.10 26.48 -25.18
C THR A 58 16.31 26.26 -26.67
N SER A 59 17.20 27.02 -27.31
CA SER A 59 17.42 26.90 -28.74
C SER A 59 18.85 27.24 -29.13
N GLY A 60 19.40 26.46 -30.06
CA GLY A 60 20.72 26.74 -30.65
C GLY A 60 20.81 28.11 -31.35
N SER A 61 19.70 28.85 -31.49
CA SER A 61 19.68 30.19 -32.09
C SER A 61 20.36 31.26 -31.23
N ASP A 62 20.33 31.15 -29.90
CA ASP A 62 20.99 32.15 -29.04
C ASP A 62 22.51 32.07 -29.18
N PHE A 63 23.01 30.85 -29.34
CA PHE A 63 24.42 30.60 -29.63
C PHE A 63 24.81 31.07 -31.03
N VAL A 64 23.96 30.81 -32.04
CA VAL A 64 24.17 31.30 -33.41
C VAL A 64 24.21 32.82 -33.45
N LEU A 65 23.39 33.51 -32.65
CA LEU A 65 23.39 34.98 -32.62
C LEU A 65 24.73 35.53 -32.11
N VAL A 66 25.26 34.99 -31.00
CA VAL A 66 26.57 35.41 -30.46
C VAL A 66 27.69 35.12 -31.47
N LEU A 67 27.63 33.97 -32.14
CA LEU A 67 28.62 33.55 -33.14
C LEU A 67 28.55 34.42 -34.40
N VAL A 68 27.35 34.76 -34.87
CA VAL A 68 27.11 35.66 -36.01
C VAL A 68 27.59 37.08 -35.69
N VAL A 69 27.31 37.59 -34.49
CA VAL A 69 27.80 38.90 -34.04
C VAL A 69 29.32 38.92 -33.99
N PHE A 70 29.96 37.87 -33.48
CA PHE A 70 31.43 37.76 -33.47
C PHE A 70 32.02 37.65 -34.89
N ILE A 71 31.47 36.78 -35.74
CA ILE A 71 31.96 36.58 -37.11
C ILE A 71 31.79 37.85 -37.95
N ILE A 72 30.74 38.64 -37.73
CA ILE A 72 30.49 39.85 -38.53
C ILE A 72 31.25 41.06 -37.99
N LEU A 73 31.27 41.27 -36.67
CA LEU A 73 31.92 42.45 -36.10
C LEU A 73 33.45 42.33 -36.04
N TRP A 74 33.99 41.11 -35.90
CA TRP A 74 35.43 40.91 -35.78
C TRP A 74 36.21 41.35 -37.04
N PRO A 75 35.81 40.98 -38.28
CA PRO A 75 36.48 41.44 -39.49
C PRO A 75 36.37 42.96 -39.70
N VAL A 76 35.27 43.57 -39.26
CA VAL A 76 35.08 45.03 -39.36
C VAL A 76 36.02 45.76 -38.42
N LEU A 77 36.09 45.34 -37.15
CA LEU A 77 37.03 45.90 -36.18
C LEU A 77 38.50 45.64 -36.57
N TYR A 78 38.79 44.46 -37.13
CA TYR A 78 40.10 44.12 -37.67
C TYR A 78 40.49 44.98 -38.88
N SER A 79 39.54 45.23 -39.79
CA SER A 79 39.78 46.08 -40.97
C SER A 79 40.01 47.54 -40.58
N ILE A 80 39.29 48.04 -39.57
CA ILE A 80 39.49 49.40 -39.02
C ILE A 80 40.90 49.51 -38.41
N THR A 81 41.32 48.53 -37.61
CA THR A 81 42.66 48.54 -36.98
C THR A 81 43.78 48.41 -38.02
N ILE A 82 43.64 47.56 -39.03
CA ILE A 82 44.61 47.47 -40.13
C ILE A 82 44.66 48.76 -40.96
N SER A 83 43.52 49.37 -41.24
CA SER A 83 43.49 50.63 -42.02
C SER A 83 44.21 51.76 -41.29
N SER A 84 44.12 51.81 -39.95
CA SER A 84 44.90 52.76 -39.14
C SER A 84 46.39 52.44 -39.07
N LEU A 85 46.78 51.16 -39.20
CA LEU A 85 48.17 50.71 -39.25
C LEU A 85 48.84 50.91 -40.62
N LEU A 86 48.05 50.97 -41.70
CA LEU A 86 48.54 51.12 -43.07
C LEU A 86 48.64 52.59 -43.52
N ASP A 87 48.37 53.57 -42.66
CA ASP A 87 48.60 54.98 -42.98
C ASP A 87 50.11 55.20 -43.23
N PRO A 88 50.53 55.50 -44.48
CA PRO A 88 51.94 55.63 -44.84
C PRO A 88 52.63 56.83 -44.17
N ASN A 89 51.87 57.74 -43.55
CA ASN A 89 52.41 58.85 -42.76
C ASN A 89 52.58 58.51 -41.27
N SER A 90 52.10 57.35 -40.81
CA SER A 90 52.33 56.89 -39.45
C SER A 90 53.75 56.32 -39.34
N GLN A 91 54.56 56.84 -38.41
CA GLN A 91 55.93 56.38 -38.15
C GLN A 91 56.00 55.00 -37.44
N ILE A 92 54.95 54.18 -37.58
CA ILE A 92 54.80 52.88 -36.93
C ILE A 92 55.25 51.82 -37.95
N GLY A 93 56.55 51.82 -38.19
CA GLY A 93 57.18 51.10 -39.30
C GLY A 93 58.13 50.00 -38.85
N SER A 94 57.80 49.24 -37.81
CA SER A 94 58.64 48.12 -37.38
C SER A 94 57.92 46.78 -37.59
N LEU A 95 58.59 45.85 -38.27
CA LEU A 95 58.17 44.45 -38.46
C LEU A 95 57.77 43.77 -37.13
N TRP A 96 58.29 44.27 -36.01
CA TRP A 96 57.98 43.83 -34.66
C TRP A 96 56.53 44.09 -34.24
N GLU A 97 55.92 45.18 -34.67
CA GLU A 97 54.52 45.49 -34.33
C GLU A 97 53.55 44.54 -35.04
N GLY A 98 53.86 44.16 -36.29
CA GLY A 98 53.10 43.13 -37.01
C GLY A 98 53.18 41.75 -36.33
N ILE A 99 54.36 41.38 -35.81
CA ILE A 99 54.54 40.13 -35.06
C ILE A 99 53.75 40.15 -33.75
N LEU A 100 53.72 41.28 -33.03
CA LEU A 100 52.95 41.41 -31.79
C LEU A 100 51.44 41.32 -32.04
N VAL A 101 50.92 41.95 -33.10
CA VAL A 101 49.51 41.86 -33.48
C VAL A 101 49.15 40.42 -33.89
N PHE A 102 49.99 39.77 -34.69
CA PHE A 102 49.75 38.38 -35.10
C PHE A 102 49.82 37.40 -33.91
N GLY A 103 50.80 37.58 -33.02
CA GLY A 103 50.91 36.82 -31.77
C GLY A 103 49.68 37.00 -30.87
N TYR A 104 49.17 38.22 -30.75
CA TYR A 104 47.94 38.50 -30.00
C TYR A 104 46.71 37.78 -30.57
N LEU A 105 46.55 37.77 -31.90
CA LEU A 105 45.44 37.06 -32.56
C LEU A 105 45.50 35.55 -32.37
N ILE A 106 46.71 34.96 -32.42
CA ILE A 106 46.89 33.54 -32.14
C ILE A 106 46.49 33.23 -30.69
N ILE A 107 46.96 34.04 -29.73
CA ILE A 107 46.62 33.85 -28.32
C ILE A 107 45.11 33.95 -28.10
N GLN A 108 44.44 34.95 -28.69
CA GLN A 108 42.98 35.08 -28.60
C GLN A 108 42.25 33.86 -29.18
N THR A 109 42.67 33.38 -30.35
CA THR A 109 42.05 32.22 -31.00
C THR A 109 42.20 30.96 -30.13
N LEU A 110 43.38 30.77 -29.53
CA LEU A 110 43.63 29.66 -28.61
C LEU A 110 42.79 29.76 -27.32
N LEU A 111 42.63 30.96 -26.76
CA LEU A 111 41.80 31.17 -25.57
C LEU A 111 40.32 30.90 -25.85
N ILE A 112 39.81 31.33 -27.01
CA ILE A 112 38.44 31.01 -27.45
C ILE A 112 38.31 29.50 -27.61
N GLY A 113 39.21 28.84 -28.35
CA GLY A 113 39.19 27.39 -28.54
C GLY A 113 39.23 26.59 -27.23
N PHE A 114 40.03 27.04 -26.25
CA PHE A 114 40.07 26.45 -24.92
C PHE A 114 38.76 26.63 -24.14
N GLY A 115 38.16 27.82 -24.20
CA GLY A 115 36.83 28.08 -23.61
C GLY A 115 35.75 27.15 -24.18
N TYR A 116 35.74 26.97 -25.50
CA TYR A 116 34.86 26.02 -26.18
C TYR A 116 35.09 24.57 -25.71
N PHE A 117 36.35 24.15 -25.56
CA PHE A 117 36.68 22.80 -25.10
C PHE A 117 36.20 22.54 -23.66
N VAL A 118 36.41 23.49 -22.74
CA VAL A 118 35.95 23.39 -21.35
C VAL A 118 34.42 23.35 -21.28
N TYR A 119 33.74 24.21 -22.05
CA TYR A 119 32.28 24.23 -22.13
C TYR A 119 31.73 22.89 -22.66
N PHE A 120 32.29 22.39 -23.76
CA PHE A 120 31.84 21.13 -24.37
C PHE A 120 32.04 19.93 -23.43
N ARG A 121 33.16 19.88 -22.69
CA ARG A 121 33.39 18.84 -21.68
C ARG A 121 32.33 18.89 -20.57
N LYS A 122 32.02 20.09 -20.05
CA LYS A 122 31.00 20.28 -19.00
C LYS A 122 29.59 19.85 -19.45
N THR A 123 29.22 20.10 -20.71
CA THR A 123 27.90 19.69 -21.24
C THR A 123 27.74 18.18 -21.41
N LYS A 124 28.81 17.44 -21.73
CA LYS A 124 28.78 15.97 -21.80
C LYS A 124 28.53 15.34 -20.43
N ASP A 125 29.20 15.85 -19.40
CA ASP A 125 29.05 15.36 -18.03
C ASP A 125 27.63 15.63 -17.48
N ILE A 126 27.03 16.78 -17.82
CA ILE A 126 25.64 17.11 -17.45
C ILE A 126 24.64 16.14 -18.09
N LYS A 127 24.81 15.77 -19.36
CA LYS A 127 23.90 14.82 -20.04
C LYS A 127 23.96 13.43 -19.41
N GLN A 128 25.16 12.92 -19.08
CA GLN A 128 25.29 11.64 -18.40
C GLN A 128 24.67 11.67 -16.99
N TYR A 129 24.88 12.76 -16.25
CA TYR A 129 24.26 12.94 -14.94
C TYR A 129 22.72 12.96 -15.00
N LYS A 130 22.14 13.61 -16.03
CA LYS A 130 20.68 13.63 -16.23
C LYS A 130 20.11 12.25 -16.56
N LEU A 131 20.79 11.45 -17.39
CA LEU A 131 20.36 10.06 -17.67
C LEU A 131 20.40 9.20 -16.40
N GLN A 132 21.50 9.25 -15.64
CA GLN A 132 21.63 8.52 -14.37
C GLN A 132 20.54 8.90 -13.37
N ARG A 133 20.17 10.20 -13.31
CA ARG A 133 19.08 10.67 -12.43
C ARG A 133 17.71 10.13 -12.83
N LYS A 134 17.43 9.98 -14.14
CA LYS A 134 16.16 9.44 -14.62
C LYS A 134 16.03 7.94 -14.31
N ASP A 135 17.08 7.17 -14.56
CA ASP A 135 17.12 5.74 -14.22
C ASP A 135 16.99 5.52 -12.70
N TYR A 136 17.63 6.39 -11.91
CA TYR A 136 17.49 6.40 -10.46
C TYR A 136 16.04 6.62 -10.00
N GLN A 137 15.35 7.63 -10.55
CA GLN A 137 13.95 7.90 -10.22
C GLN A 137 13.04 6.73 -10.57
N ASN A 138 13.28 6.06 -11.72
CA ASN A 138 12.51 4.88 -12.10
C ASN A 138 12.71 3.73 -11.10
N ASN A 139 13.95 3.47 -10.69
CA ASN A 139 14.27 2.41 -9.72
C ASN A 139 13.65 2.70 -8.34
N MET A 140 13.63 3.96 -7.91
CA MET A 140 12.99 4.36 -6.65
C MET A 140 11.47 4.17 -6.70
N ASN A 141 10.83 4.54 -7.81
CA ASN A 141 9.39 4.30 -8.02
C ASN A 141 9.09 2.79 -8.04
N GLU A 142 9.93 1.98 -8.68
CA GLU A 142 9.77 0.52 -8.68
C GLU A 142 9.91 -0.08 -7.28
N LEU A 143 10.89 0.40 -6.50
CA LEU A 143 11.07 -0.03 -5.11
C LEU A 143 9.86 0.32 -4.26
N GLU A 144 9.31 1.52 -4.42
CA GLU A 144 8.09 1.96 -3.73
C GLU A 144 6.88 1.09 -4.11
N VAL A 145 6.73 0.73 -5.39
CA VAL A 145 5.68 -0.19 -5.86
C VAL A 145 5.88 -1.60 -5.26
N LYS A 146 7.10 -2.12 -5.22
CA LYS A 146 7.40 -3.44 -4.63
C LYS A 146 7.11 -3.48 -3.13
N LEU A 147 7.47 -2.42 -2.39
CA LEU A 147 7.17 -2.26 -0.98
C LEU A 147 5.66 -2.09 -0.71
N THR A 148 4.95 -1.43 -1.62
CA THR A 148 3.48 -1.27 -1.56
C THR A 148 2.76 -2.59 -1.83
N ASN A 149 3.29 -3.43 -2.73
CA ASN A 149 2.70 -4.72 -3.10
C ASN A 149 3.14 -5.90 -2.20
N GLY A 150 3.91 -5.62 -1.16
CA GLY A 150 4.28 -6.60 -0.13
C GLY A 150 5.36 -7.62 -0.50
N PHE A 151 6.19 -7.30 -1.49
CA PHE A 151 7.32 -8.14 -1.87
C PHE A 151 8.59 -7.73 -1.11
N TYR A 152 8.68 -8.04 0.19
CA TYR A 152 9.90 -7.70 0.97
C TYR A 152 11.16 -8.32 0.41
N ALA A 153 11.09 -9.60 0.02
CA ALA A 153 12.20 -10.29 -0.61
C ALA A 153 12.63 -9.55 -1.89
N GLY A 154 11.66 -9.15 -2.72
CA GLY A 154 11.92 -8.40 -3.96
C GLY A 154 12.42 -6.96 -3.73
N ALA A 155 12.06 -6.31 -2.61
CA ALA A 155 12.58 -4.99 -2.26
C ALA A 155 14.03 -5.06 -1.77
N ILE A 156 14.38 -6.07 -0.97
CA ILE A 156 15.76 -6.31 -0.52
C ILE A 156 16.65 -6.68 -1.71
N GLU A 157 16.17 -7.55 -2.60
CA GLU A 157 16.88 -7.94 -3.82
C GLU A 157 17.09 -6.73 -4.74
N LEU A 158 16.05 -5.90 -4.95
CA LEU A 158 16.18 -4.69 -5.78
C LEU A 158 17.16 -3.66 -5.18
N ILE A 159 17.23 -3.50 -3.85
CA ILE A 159 18.26 -2.67 -3.21
C ILE A 159 19.65 -3.22 -3.52
N GLY A 160 19.83 -4.54 -3.46
CA GLY A 160 21.07 -5.22 -3.85
C GLY A 160 21.43 -4.98 -5.33
N ASP A 161 20.45 -5.05 -6.23
CA ASP A 161 20.64 -4.84 -7.67
C ASP A 161 20.96 -3.37 -8.01
N ILE A 162 20.32 -2.40 -7.35
CA ILE A 162 20.61 -0.97 -7.51
C ILE A 162 22.07 -0.69 -7.12
N GLU A 163 22.54 -1.30 -6.02
CA GLU A 163 23.91 -1.11 -5.53
C GLU A 163 24.96 -1.79 -6.42
N THR A 164 24.62 -2.89 -7.10
CA THR A 164 25.59 -3.70 -7.86
C THR A 164 25.61 -3.40 -9.36
N ASN A 165 24.47 -3.12 -10.00
CA ASN A 165 24.37 -3.12 -11.46
C ASN A 165 24.33 -1.72 -12.10
N ASN A 166 23.85 -0.70 -11.39
CA ASN A 166 23.59 0.61 -12.01
C ASN A 166 24.55 1.73 -11.57
N GLY A 167 25.46 1.48 -10.62
CA GLY A 167 26.39 2.48 -10.09
C GLY A 167 25.71 3.66 -9.38
N ALA A 168 24.38 3.65 -9.26
CA ALA A 168 23.61 4.63 -8.51
C ALA A 168 23.71 4.29 -7.03
N VAL A 169 24.65 4.94 -6.35
CA VAL A 169 24.81 4.79 -4.90
C VAL A 169 23.67 5.53 -4.21
N LEU A 170 22.74 4.78 -3.62
CA LEU A 170 21.77 5.34 -2.66
C LEU A 170 22.53 6.19 -1.65
N THR A 171 22.07 7.42 -1.43
CA THR A 171 22.70 8.26 -0.41
C THR A 171 22.60 7.58 0.96
N ARG A 172 23.54 7.90 1.85
CA ARG A 172 23.53 7.36 3.22
C ARG A 172 22.19 7.59 3.93
N ASP A 173 21.55 8.71 3.66
CA ASP A 173 20.27 9.09 4.28
C ASP A 173 19.09 8.31 3.69
N GLU A 174 19.06 8.09 2.37
CA GLU A 174 18.03 7.27 1.72
C GLU A 174 18.11 5.80 2.15
N ARG A 175 19.33 5.24 2.22
CA ARG A 175 19.55 3.88 2.74
C ARG A 175 19.08 3.76 4.19
N LYS A 176 19.37 4.75 5.02
CA LYS A 176 18.92 4.79 6.42
C LYS A 176 17.39 4.87 6.50
N TYR A 177 16.75 5.68 5.67
CA TYR A 177 15.29 5.78 5.59
C TYR A 177 14.64 4.45 5.20
N LEU A 178 15.13 3.79 4.15
CA LEU A 178 14.61 2.50 3.69
C LEU A 178 14.78 1.40 4.74
N ASN A 179 15.96 1.31 5.35
CA ASN A 179 16.21 0.33 6.42
C ASN A 179 15.29 0.57 7.62
N ASN A 180 15.08 1.83 8.03
CA ASN A 180 14.14 2.14 9.10
C ASN A 180 12.72 1.72 8.74
N LYS A 181 12.27 1.95 7.49
CA LYS A 181 10.94 1.54 7.02
C LYS A 181 10.78 0.01 7.01
N ILE A 182 11.80 -0.73 6.56
CA ILE A 182 11.81 -2.20 6.59
C ILE A 182 11.78 -2.72 8.03
N GLU A 183 12.56 -2.14 8.93
CA GLU A 183 12.58 -2.57 10.34
C GLU A 183 11.27 -2.25 11.06
N GLU A 184 10.59 -1.13 10.76
CA GLU A 184 9.23 -0.88 11.24
C GLU A 184 8.25 -1.95 10.76
N LEU A 185 8.28 -2.28 9.47
CA LEU A 185 7.39 -3.28 8.88
C LEU A 185 7.57 -4.66 9.52
N LYS A 186 8.83 -5.08 9.72
CA LYS A 186 9.17 -6.31 10.43
C LYS A 186 8.71 -6.27 11.89
N LYS A 187 8.97 -5.18 12.60
CA LYS A 187 8.63 -5.02 14.02
C LYS A 187 7.14 -5.23 14.28
N TYR A 188 6.29 -4.83 13.34
CA TYR A 188 4.83 -4.91 13.47
C TYR A 188 4.19 -6.00 12.59
N ASN A 189 5.00 -6.86 11.98
CA ASN A 189 4.61 -8.00 11.14
C ASN A 189 3.74 -7.63 9.93
N PHE A 190 3.88 -6.42 9.37
CA PHE A 190 3.11 -6.02 8.19
C PHE A 190 3.72 -6.61 6.92
N PRO A 191 2.92 -7.14 5.97
CA PRO A 191 3.39 -7.64 4.68
C PRO A 191 3.76 -6.51 3.70
N SER A 192 3.20 -5.31 3.85
CA SER A 192 3.51 -4.17 2.98
C SER A 192 3.38 -2.81 3.71
N SER A 193 3.96 -1.75 3.11
CA SER A 193 3.74 -0.37 3.58
C SER A 193 2.27 0.04 3.47
N SER A 194 1.60 -0.38 2.40
CA SER A 194 0.18 -0.08 2.18
C SER A 194 -0.69 -0.69 3.27
N ASP A 195 -0.40 -1.94 3.67
CA ASP A 195 -1.12 -2.61 4.74
C ASP A 195 -0.88 -1.95 6.09
N MET A 196 0.35 -1.52 6.37
CA MET A 196 0.68 -0.77 7.57
C MET A 196 -0.05 0.57 7.63
N GLU A 197 -0.08 1.34 6.54
CA GLU A 197 -0.79 2.62 6.46
C GLU A 197 -2.30 2.44 6.60
N ALA A 198 -2.87 1.44 5.92
CA ALA A 198 -4.28 1.09 6.05
C ALA A 198 -4.63 0.72 7.49
N ALA A 199 -3.85 -0.14 8.14
CA ALA A 199 -4.06 -0.55 9.53
C ALA A 199 -3.89 0.62 10.52
N LYS A 200 -2.85 1.44 10.37
CA LYS A 200 -2.64 2.63 11.21
C LYS A 200 -3.76 3.66 11.04
N SER A 201 -4.31 3.82 9.84
CA SER A 201 -5.42 4.74 9.59
C SER A 201 -6.70 4.40 10.37
N VAL A 202 -6.88 3.13 10.72
CA VAL A 202 -7.98 2.63 11.56
C VAL A 202 -7.53 2.25 12.98
N GLY A 203 -6.33 2.70 13.38
CA GLY A 203 -5.80 2.64 14.74
C GLY A 203 -5.10 1.33 15.14
N PHE A 204 -4.91 0.38 14.22
CA PHE A 204 -4.18 -0.86 14.50
C PHE A 204 -2.67 -0.64 14.36
N ASN A 205 -1.92 -1.09 15.36
CA ASN A 205 -0.45 -0.99 15.36
C ASN A 205 0.24 -2.30 14.96
N ASN A 206 -0.50 -3.41 14.88
CA ASN A 206 0.04 -4.74 14.61
C ASN A 206 -0.81 -5.43 13.52
N PHE A 207 -0.15 -6.10 12.58
CA PHE A 207 -0.82 -6.74 11.44
C PHE A 207 -1.71 -7.91 11.84
N ASP A 208 -1.26 -8.77 12.75
CA ASP A 208 -2.01 -9.94 13.20
C ASP A 208 -3.30 -9.53 13.92
N GLU A 209 -3.24 -8.48 14.74
CA GLU A 209 -4.42 -7.89 15.38
C GLU A 209 -5.39 -7.32 14.34
N TRP A 210 -4.89 -6.59 13.34
CA TRP A 210 -5.70 -6.02 12.26
C TRP A 210 -6.42 -7.10 11.43
N ILE A 211 -5.71 -8.14 11.01
CA ILE A 211 -6.29 -9.28 10.27
C ILE A 211 -7.29 -10.06 11.13
N THR A 212 -6.97 -10.26 12.41
CA THR A 212 -7.90 -10.92 13.36
C THR A 212 -9.17 -10.11 13.54
N ALA A 213 -9.07 -8.79 13.70
CA ALA A 213 -10.23 -7.91 13.81
C ALA A 213 -11.06 -7.89 12.52
N LYS A 214 -10.39 -7.77 11.36
CA LYS A 214 -11.04 -7.78 10.04
C LYS A 214 -11.77 -9.08 9.76
N SER A 215 -11.18 -10.24 10.10
CA SER A 215 -11.83 -11.55 9.92
C SER A 215 -13.06 -11.74 10.82
N LYS A 216 -13.09 -11.06 11.97
CA LYS A 216 -14.27 -10.96 12.86
C LYS A 216 -15.27 -9.86 12.46
N GLY A 217 -15.03 -9.16 11.34
CA GLY A 217 -15.93 -8.14 10.79
C GLY A 217 -15.78 -6.75 11.38
N PHE A 218 -14.71 -6.46 12.14
CA PHE A 218 -14.45 -5.13 12.69
C PHE A 218 -13.68 -4.24 11.72
N THR A 219 -14.00 -2.95 11.71
CA THR A 219 -13.39 -1.94 10.82
C THR A 219 -12.35 -1.06 11.50
N ASP A 220 -12.43 -0.89 12.81
CA ASP A 220 -11.57 -0.01 13.62
C ASP A 220 -11.18 -0.65 14.95
N ILE A 221 -10.04 -0.22 15.49
CA ILE A 221 -9.47 -0.79 16.72
C ILE A 221 -10.35 -0.53 17.95
N GLU A 222 -11.01 0.63 18.02
CA GLU A 222 -11.77 1.04 19.20
C GLU A 222 -13.00 0.15 19.37
N THR A 223 -13.72 -0.10 18.28
CA THR A 223 -14.87 -1.01 18.24
C THR A 223 -14.44 -2.45 18.53
N TYR A 224 -13.33 -2.92 17.94
CA TYR A 224 -12.78 -4.24 18.21
C TYR A 224 -12.46 -4.44 19.70
N GLN A 225 -11.72 -3.50 20.31
CA GLN A 225 -11.34 -3.58 21.72
C GLN A 225 -12.55 -3.49 22.66
N LYS A 226 -13.54 -2.62 22.35
CA LYS A 226 -14.80 -2.57 23.11
C LYS A 226 -15.55 -3.90 23.03
N ALA A 227 -15.63 -4.51 21.86
CA ALA A 227 -16.31 -5.78 21.67
C ALA A 227 -15.60 -6.93 22.40
N MET A 228 -14.28 -7.02 22.29
CA MET A 228 -13.48 -8.04 22.98
C MET A 228 -13.57 -7.88 24.50
N LYS A 229 -13.52 -6.64 25.01
CA LYS A 229 -13.72 -6.35 26.44
C LYS A 229 -15.13 -6.70 26.92
N GLY A 230 -16.13 -6.58 26.04
CA GLY A 230 -17.51 -6.97 26.30
C GLY A 230 -17.79 -8.47 26.17
N GLY A 231 -16.79 -9.30 25.84
CA GLY A 231 -16.96 -10.75 25.69
C GLY A 231 -17.63 -11.19 24.39
N PHE A 232 -17.71 -10.31 23.38
CA PHE A 232 -18.34 -10.62 22.10
C PHE A 232 -17.35 -11.30 21.14
N LYS A 233 -17.83 -12.26 20.35
CA LYS A 233 -17.01 -13.07 19.43
C LYS A 233 -16.66 -12.32 18.15
N ASP A 234 -17.63 -11.63 17.58
CA ASP A 234 -17.56 -10.96 16.28
C ASP A 234 -18.39 -9.68 16.26
N TYR A 235 -18.26 -8.90 15.19
CA TYR A 235 -18.94 -7.62 15.03
C TYR A 235 -20.47 -7.77 14.94
N GLN A 236 -20.98 -8.87 14.37
CA GLN A 236 -22.43 -9.08 14.25
C GLN A 236 -23.07 -9.36 15.61
N GLU A 237 -22.43 -10.14 16.47
CA GLU A 237 -22.84 -10.33 17.86
C GLU A 237 -22.78 -9.01 18.63
N TYR A 238 -21.64 -8.29 18.56
CA TYR A 238 -21.48 -6.99 19.21
C TYR A 238 -22.56 -5.98 18.81
N SER A 239 -22.77 -5.78 17.50
CA SER A 239 -23.72 -4.82 16.96
C SER A 239 -25.16 -5.11 17.40
N ARG A 240 -25.59 -6.39 17.34
CA ARG A 240 -26.93 -6.80 17.82
C ARG A 240 -27.11 -6.53 19.30
N MET A 241 -26.12 -6.87 20.13
CA MET A 241 -26.24 -6.74 21.59
C MET A 241 -26.21 -5.28 22.03
N VAL A 242 -25.38 -4.45 21.41
CA VAL A 242 -25.37 -3.01 21.65
C VAL A 242 -26.69 -2.36 21.22
N HIS A 243 -27.29 -2.80 20.11
CA HIS A 243 -28.61 -2.32 19.68
C HIS A 243 -29.73 -2.68 20.67
N LEU A 244 -29.59 -3.81 21.38
CA LEU A 244 -30.47 -4.20 22.49
C LEU A 244 -30.15 -3.51 23.82
N GLY A 245 -29.13 -2.62 23.85
CA GLY A 245 -28.75 -1.85 25.05
C GLY A 245 -27.74 -2.56 25.96
N PHE A 246 -27.20 -3.70 25.57
CA PHE A 246 -26.23 -4.45 26.37
C PHE A 246 -24.79 -4.06 26.04
N LYS A 247 -23.99 -3.78 27.07
CA LYS A 247 -22.56 -3.44 26.94
C LYS A 247 -21.63 -4.65 27.03
N THR A 248 -22.10 -5.75 27.63
CA THR A 248 -21.35 -7.00 27.81
C THR A 248 -22.23 -8.19 27.49
N LYS A 249 -21.62 -9.29 27.05
CA LYS A 249 -22.29 -10.55 26.75
C LYS A 249 -22.92 -11.15 28.00
N GLU A 250 -22.24 -11.05 29.14
CA GLU A 250 -22.75 -11.51 30.44
C GLU A 250 -24.01 -10.75 30.83
N GLY A 251 -24.06 -9.43 30.61
CA GLY A 251 -25.24 -8.62 30.90
C GLY A 251 -26.46 -9.05 30.09
N TYR A 252 -26.26 -9.40 28.81
CA TYR A 252 -27.31 -9.97 27.97
C TYR A 252 -27.78 -11.34 28.48
N LEU A 253 -26.84 -12.24 28.81
CA LEU A 253 -27.18 -13.58 29.32
C LEU A 253 -27.95 -13.51 30.65
N SER A 254 -27.57 -12.62 31.56
CA SER A 254 -28.30 -12.42 32.81
C SER A 254 -29.72 -11.89 32.58
N ALA A 255 -29.90 -10.93 31.66
CA ALA A 255 -31.22 -10.40 31.34
C ALA A 255 -32.11 -11.46 30.67
N LYS A 256 -31.53 -12.30 29.81
CA LYS A 256 -32.25 -13.41 29.18
C LYS A 256 -32.70 -14.45 30.21
N LEU A 257 -31.82 -14.82 31.15
CA LEU A 257 -32.19 -15.76 32.23
C LEU A 257 -33.28 -15.20 33.14
N GLU A 258 -33.29 -13.90 33.39
CA GLU A 258 -34.35 -13.23 34.17
C GLU A 258 -35.69 -13.23 33.43
N ASP A 259 -35.67 -13.03 32.10
CA ASP A 259 -36.86 -13.11 31.24
C ASP A 259 -37.42 -14.53 31.21
N ASP A 260 -36.55 -15.51 30.94
CA ASP A 260 -36.90 -16.95 30.98
C ASP A 260 -37.47 -17.35 32.35
N ARG A 261 -36.94 -16.79 33.46
CA ARG A 261 -37.47 -17.04 34.81
C ARG A 261 -38.89 -16.49 34.98
N LYS A 262 -39.18 -15.29 34.47
CA LYS A 262 -40.52 -14.69 34.56
C LYS A 262 -41.55 -15.45 33.74
N ASP A 263 -41.17 -15.93 32.56
CA ASP A 263 -42.03 -16.78 31.74
C ASP A 263 -42.36 -18.10 32.47
N ILE A 264 -41.36 -18.71 33.12
CA ILE A 264 -41.55 -19.90 33.96
C ILE A 264 -42.47 -19.58 35.15
N GLU A 265 -42.22 -18.50 35.89
CA GLU A 265 -43.05 -18.08 37.03
C GLU A 265 -44.51 -17.81 36.60
N GLY A 266 -44.71 -17.19 35.43
CA GLY A 266 -46.01 -16.97 34.81
C GLY A 266 -46.73 -18.28 34.50
N ALA A 267 -46.06 -19.21 33.82
CA ALA A 267 -46.61 -20.54 33.52
C ALA A 267 -46.94 -21.34 34.79
N TYR A 268 -46.09 -21.25 35.83
CA TYR A 268 -46.37 -21.87 37.13
C TYR A 268 -47.60 -21.26 37.81
N SER A 269 -47.80 -19.94 37.71
CA SER A 269 -48.99 -19.28 38.27
C SER A 269 -50.29 -19.72 37.60
N GLU A 270 -50.30 -19.85 36.27
CA GLU A 270 -51.45 -20.36 35.51
C GLU A 270 -51.78 -21.82 35.88
N ILE A 271 -50.75 -22.67 36.03
CA ILE A 271 -50.94 -24.05 36.50
C ILE A 271 -51.51 -24.05 37.91
N LEU A 272 -51.01 -23.22 38.82
CA LEU A 272 -51.52 -23.13 40.19
C LEU A 272 -52.97 -22.64 40.24
N GLU A 273 -53.43 -21.79 39.32
CA GLU A 273 -54.85 -21.41 39.25
C GLU A 273 -55.75 -22.55 38.74
N VAL A 274 -55.28 -23.31 37.75
CA VAL A 274 -56.02 -24.46 37.19
C VAL A 274 -56.04 -25.66 38.16
N PHE A 275 -54.96 -25.85 38.91
CA PHE A 275 -54.74 -26.98 39.82
C PHE A 275 -54.83 -26.62 41.29
N ALA A 276 -55.13 -25.37 41.65
CA ALA A 276 -55.62 -25.04 42.98
C ALA A 276 -56.76 -26.03 43.25
N PRO A 277 -56.58 -26.98 44.20
CA PRO A 277 -57.61 -27.96 44.46
C PRO A 277 -58.85 -27.13 44.76
N PRO A 278 -59.96 -27.30 44.03
CA PRO A 278 -61.16 -26.59 44.41
C PRO A 278 -61.35 -26.90 45.89
N ILE A 279 -61.50 -25.89 46.73
CA ILE A 279 -61.72 -26.03 48.17
C ILE A 279 -62.83 -27.07 48.46
N HIS A 280 -63.67 -27.35 47.45
CA HIS A 280 -64.56 -28.49 47.37
C HIS A 280 -63.93 -29.88 47.53
N LEU A 281 -62.75 -30.20 46.96
CA LEU A 281 -62.07 -31.49 47.17
C LEU A 281 -61.57 -31.66 48.61
N LEU A 282 -61.10 -30.59 49.27
CA LEU A 282 -60.79 -30.61 50.70
C LEU A 282 -62.05 -30.83 51.56
N ARG A 283 -63.19 -30.19 51.22
CA ARG A 283 -64.48 -30.47 51.88
C ARG A 283 -65.04 -31.87 51.58
N ILE A 284 -64.77 -32.43 50.40
CA ILE A 284 -65.16 -33.79 50.04
C ILE A 284 -64.28 -34.80 50.80
N ALA A 285 -62.99 -34.51 50.98
CA ALA A 285 -62.08 -35.30 51.82
C ALA A 285 -62.56 -35.37 53.28
N GLU A 286 -62.91 -34.21 53.85
CA GLU A 286 -63.48 -34.08 55.18
C GLU A 286 -64.79 -34.88 55.33
N ARG A 287 -65.64 -34.89 54.29
CA ARG A 287 -66.89 -35.67 54.29
C ARG A 287 -66.69 -37.18 54.08
N LEU A 288 -65.59 -37.59 53.44
CA LEU A 288 -65.32 -39.00 53.13
C LEU A 288 -64.46 -39.70 54.19
N ASN A 289 -63.99 -39.00 55.22
CA ASN A 289 -63.16 -39.53 56.31
C ASN A 289 -61.96 -40.37 55.82
N LYS A 290 -61.38 -39.98 54.68
CA LYS A 290 -60.14 -40.56 54.16
C LYS A 290 -58.99 -39.63 54.49
N SER A 291 -57.83 -40.19 54.84
CA SER A 291 -56.66 -39.41 55.21
C SER A 291 -56.26 -38.47 54.06
N VAL A 292 -55.85 -37.26 54.44
CA VAL A 292 -55.31 -36.24 53.53
C VAL A 292 -54.21 -36.82 52.63
N ASP A 293 -53.47 -37.80 53.15
CA ASP A 293 -52.42 -38.55 52.45
C ASP A 293 -52.92 -39.25 51.18
N TYR A 294 -54.13 -39.84 51.19
CA TYR A 294 -54.68 -40.54 50.02
C TYR A 294 -54.99 -39.60 48.85
N ILE A 295 -55.41 -38.37 49.16
CA ILE A 295 -55.69 -37.35 48.14
C ILE A 295 -54.38 -36.76 47.62
N TYR A 296 -53.39 -36.56 48.49
CA TYR A 296 -52.07 -36.13 48.08
C TYR A 296 -51.42 -37.13 47.11
N ASP A 297 -51.42 -38.43 47.43
CA ASP A 297 -50.88 -39.48 46.55
C ASP A 297 -51.60 -39.56 45.22
N THR A 298 -52.94 -39.44 45.21
CA THR A 298 -53.71 -39.51 43.97
C THR A 298 -53.48 -38.27 43.10
N THR A 299 -53.30 -37.10 43.72
CA THR A 299 -53.02 -35.84 43.00
C THR A 299 -51.59 -35.82 42.46
N LEU A 300 -50.62 -36.33 43.23
CA LEU A 300 -49.22 -36.49 42.80
C LEU A 300 -49.13 -37.43 41.59
N LEU A 301 -49.83 -38.58 41.63
CA LEU A 301 -49.91 -39.52 40.51
C LEU A 301 -50.56 -38.91 39.25
N LEU A 302 -51.55 -38.03 39.40
CA LEU A 302 -52.19 -37.34 38.27
C LEU A 302 -51.27 -36.27 37.67
N ILE A 303 -50.47 -35.59 38.50
CA ILE A 303 -49.44 -34.63 38.06
C ILE A 303 -48.31 -35.37 37.34
N GLU A 304 -47.78 -36.44 37.92
CA GLU A 304 -46.75 -37.29 37.29
C GLU A 304 -47.22 -37.86 35.94
N ARG A 305 -48.46 -38.35 35.88
CA ARG A 305 -49.05 -38.89 34.65
C ARG A 305 -49.23 -37.82 33.56
N LYS A 306 -49.56 -36.58 33.92
CA LYS A 306 -49.64 -35.47 32.96
C LYS A 306 -48.26 -34.97 32.53
N LEU A 307 -47.28 -34.93 33.43
CA LEU A 307 -45.89 -34.61 33.11
C LEU A 307 -45.26 -35.66 32.17
N LEU A 308 -45.61 -36.94 32.36
CA LEU A 308 -45.24 -38.04 31.46
C LEU A 308 -45.91 -37.94 30.09
N MET A 309 -47.17 -37.49 30.03
CA MET A 309 -47.89 -37.30 28.76
C MET A 309 -47.45 -36.04 28.00
N GLY A 310 -46.83 -35.06 28.69
CA GLY A 310 -46.26 -33.85 28.10
C GLY A 310 -44.81 -33.97 27.60
N LYS A 311 -44.11 -35.07 27.91
CA LYS A 311 -42.72 -35.31 27.48
C LYS A 311 -42.62 -36.54 26.59
N ILE A 312 -42.87 -36.35 25.28
CA ILE A 312 -42.24 -37.19 24.27
C ILE A 312 -40.89 -36.53 23.92
N HIS A 313 -39.82 -37.30 24.16
CA HIS A 313 -38.38 -37.01 24.05
C HIS A 313 -37.76 -36.22 25.21
N THR A 314 -37.40 -36.93 26.27
CA THR A 314 -36.03 -37.46 26.49
C THR A 314 -36.03 -38.34 27.75
N SER A 315 -35.55 -39.57 27.61
CA SER A 315 -35.41 -40.57 28.68
C SER A 315 -34.25 -40.24 29.62
N GLY A 316 -34.47 -40.40 30.93
CA GLY A 316 -33.42 -40.41 31.94
C GLY A 316 -33.94 -39.99 33.32
N SER A 317 -34.46 -40.94 34.10
CA SER A 317 -34.62 -40.82 35.54
C SER A 317 -33.29 -41.21 36.18
N ILE A 318 -32.70 -40.36 37.04
CA ILE A 318 -31.72 -40.67 38.11
C ILE A 318 -31.49 -39.39 38.96
N ASP A 319 -31.07 -39.62 40.21
CA ASP A 319 -31.01 -38.77 41.41
C ASP A 319 -30.18 -37.47 41.31
N SER A 320 -30.61 -36.44 42.06
CA SER A 320 -30.40 -35.00 41.74
C SER A 320 -29.14 -34.33 42.27
N LYS A 321 -28.10 -35.07 42.72
CA LYS A 321 -26.86 -34.45 43.23
C LYS A 321 -25.59 -34.70 42.41
N ASP A 322 -25.54 -35.77 41.62
CA ASP A 322 -24.34 -36.07 40.82
C ASP A 322 -24.35 -35.41 39.42
N HIS A 323 -25.50 -34.87 38.99
CA HIS A 323 -25.67 -34.38 37.61
C HIS A 323 -25.05 -32.99 37.32
N GLN A 324 -24.83 -32.13 38.33
CA GLN A 324 -24.13 -30.85 38.08
C GLN A 324 -22.65 -31.05 37.77
N LEU A 325 -22.03 -32.10 38.30
CA LEU A 325 -20.64 -32.46 37.98
C LEU A 325 -20.54 -33.21 36.64
N GLU A 326 -21.54 -34.02 36.31
CA GLU A 326 -21.53 -34.83 35.09
C GLU A 326 -21.94 -34.02 33.84
N LEU A 327 -22.88 -33.08 33.95
CA LEU A 327 -23.21 -32.15 32.86
C LEU A 327 -22.03 -31.24 32.52
N THR A 328 -21.33 -30.71 33.52
CA THR A 328 -20.14 -29.88 33.28
C THR A 328 -19.00 -30.68 32.66
N HIS A 329 -18.84 -31.97 33.03
CA HIS A 329 -17.84 -32.84 32.43
C HIS A 329 -18.20 -33.33 31.01
N ILE A 330 -19.48 -33.63 30.75
CA ILE A 330 -19.97 -34.01 29.42
C ILE A 330 -19.91 -32.81 28.47
N GLU A 331 -20.23 -31.61 28.94
CA GLU A 331 -20.21 -30.39 28.14
C GLU A 331 -18.77 -29.92 27.87
N SER A 332 -17.84 -30.08 28.83
CA SER A 332 -16.40 -29.86 28.60
C SER A 332 -15.83 -30.85 27.57
N LYS A 333 -16.18 -32.14 27.68
CA LYS A 333 -15.71 -33.19 26.77
C LYS A 333 -16.31 -33.06 25.37
N ARG A 334 -17.54 -32.54 25.27
CA ARG A 334 -18.20 -32.21 24.00
C ARG A 334 -17.61 -30.96 23.35
N LEU A 335 -17.19 -29.97 24.15
CA LEU A 335 -16.46 -28.79 23.67
C LEU A 335 -15.02 -29.14 23.23
N GLU A 336 -14.34 -30.06 23.92
CA GLU A 336 -13.04 -30.61 23.50
C GLU A 336 -13.15 -31.38 22.18
N THR A 337 -14.16 -32.24 22.02
CA THR A 337 -14.37 -32.96 20.74
C THR A 337 -14.82 -32.04 19.59
N LEU A 338 -15.55 -30.96 19.86
CA LEU A 338 -15.90 -29.93 18.88
C LEU A 338 -14.71 -29.03 18.51
N ASN A 339 -13.77 -28.80 19.43
CA ASN A 339 -12.53 -28.07 19.13
C ASN A 339 -11.53 -28.95 18.37
N GLU A 340 -11.37 -30.24 18.73
CA GLU A 340 -10.49 -31.17 17.99
C GLU A 340 -10.96 -31.42 16.54
N HIS A 341 -12.27 -31.39 16.28
CA HIS A 341 -12.82 -31.48 14.91
C HIS A 341 -12.75 -30.16 14.12
N ASN A 342 -12.61 -29.01 14.79
CA ASN A 342 -12.45 -27.70 14.14
C ASN A 342 -10.98 -27.31 13.93
N GLU A 343 -10.05 -27.82 14.74
CA GLU A 343 -8.61 -27.55 14.60
C GLU A 343 -7.93 -28.41 13.52
N THR A 344 -8.58 -29.47 13.03
CA THR A 344 -8.02 -30.37 12.00
C THR A 344 -8.48 -30.08 10.57
N ASN A 345 -9.40 -29.14 10.36
CA ASN A 345 -10.01 -28.88 9.03
C ASN A 345 -9.91 -27.45 8.52
N ASN A 346 -9.08 -26.60 9.13
CA ASN A 346 -8.66 -25.36 8.49
C ASN A 346 -7.26 -25.60 7.92
N PRO A 347 -7.11 -26.15 6.69
CA PRO A 347 -5.83 -26.06 6.03
C PRO A 347 -5.54 -24.57 5.95
N SER A 348 -4.55 -24.15 6.73
CA SER A 348 -3.83 -22.90 6.51
C SER A 348 -3.71 -22.71 5.01
N ILE A 349 -3.88 -21.48 4.55
CA ILE A 349 -3.65 -21.01 3.18
C ILE A 349 -2.15 -21.23 2.85
N ILE A 350 -1.72 -22.48 2.86
CA ILE A 350 -0.52 -23.02 2.28
C ILE A 350 -1.05 -23.46 0.94
N ASP A 351 -0.78 -22.59 -0.03
CA ASP A 351 -1.22 -22.61 -1.41
C ASP A 351 -1.67 -23.99 -1.89
N ALA A 352 -2.99 -24.18 -2.00
CA ALA A 352 -3.50 -25.27 -2.84
C ALA A 352 -2.89 -25.05 -4.24
N LEU A 353 -2.04 -25.98 -4.67
CA LEU A 353 -1.41 -25.93 -5.98
C LEU A 353 -2.32 -26.64 -6.98
N GLN A 354 -2.44 -26.06 -8.16
CA GLN A 354 -2.99 -26.72 -9.34
C GLN A 354 -1.85 -27.19 -10.22
N THR A 355 -1.90 -28.45 -10.66
CA THR A 355 -0.88 -29.07 -11.51
C THR A 355 -1.45 -29.22 -12.92
N ARG A 356 -0.77 -28.67 -13.93
CA ARG A 356 -1.23 -28.79 -15.32
C ARG A 356 -0.79 -30.13 -15.90
N SER A 357 -1.72 -30.91 -16.44
CA SER A 357 -1.46 -32.26 -16.97
C SER A 357 -0.41 -32.32 -18.07
N GLU A 358 -0.32 -31.29 -18.93
CA GLU A 358 0.62 -31.28 -20.05
C GLU A 358 2.08 -30.99 -19.66
N CYS A 359 2.32 -30.13 -18.66
CA CYS A 359 3.69 -29.69 -18.32
C CYS A 359 4.13 -30.08 -16.91
N GLY A 360 3.23 -30.58 -16.06
CA GLY A 360 3.53 -30.99 -14.69
C GLY A 360 3.86 -29.83 -13.72
N ASN A 361 3.78 -28.57 -14.17
CA ASN A 361 4.13 -27.43 -13.32
C ASN A 361 3.00 -27.16 -12.31
N ALA A 362 3.32 -27.28 -11.03
CA ALA A 362 2.46 -26.93 -9.91
C ALA A 362 2.53 -25.42 -9.65
N GLN A 363 1.38 -24.78 -9.48
CA GLN A 363 1.31 -23.32 -9.30
C GLN A 363 0.05 -22.94 -8.51
N SER A 364 0.01 -21.70 -8.01
CA SER A 364 -1.14 -21.21 -7.22
C SER A 364 -2.47 -21.39 -7.98
N ILE A 365 -3.52 -21.81 -7.25
CA ILE A 365 -4.90 -21.86 -7.76
C ILE A 365 -5.46 -20.51 -8.23
N ILE A 366 -4.78 -19.40 -7.95
CA ILE A 366 -5.17 -18.05 -8.41
C ILE A 366 -4.61 -17.77 -9.82
N ALA A 367 -3.56 -18.50 -10.26
CA ALA A 367 -2.96 -18.32 -11.56
C ALA A 367 -3.95 -18.69 -12.69
N ARG A 368 -4.07 -17.82 -13.70
CA ARG A 368 -4.92 -18.05 -14.89
C ARG A 368 -4.16 -18.64 -16.07
N THR A 369 -2.86 -18.44 -16.11
CA THR A 369 -1.97 -18.90 -17.18
C THR A 369 -0.83 -19.66 -16.55
N CYS A 370 -0.46 -20.78 -17.15
CA CYS A 370 0.66 -21.56 -16.67
C CYS A 370 1.98 -20.82 -16.88
N THR A 371 2.73 -20.58 -15.82
CA THR A 371 4.02 -19.87 -15.89
C THR A 371 5.07 -20.60 -16.73
N ALA A 372 4.98 -21.93 -16.82
CA ALA A 372 5.91 -22.76 -17.59
C ALA A 372 5.62 -22.80 -19.10
N CYS A 373 4.35 -22.79 -19.52
CA CYS A 373 3.99 -23.03 -20.92
C CYS A 373 3.06 -21.97 -21.55
N GLY A 374 2.66 -20.94 -20.80
CA GLY A 374 1.86 -19.82 -21.27
C GLY A 374 0.38 -20.11 -21.57
N LYS A 375 -0.05 -21.37 -21.56
CA LYS A 375 -1.44 -21.77 -21.82
C LYS A 375 -2.35 -21.46 -20.63
N GLU A 376 -3.62 -21.17 -20.90
CA GLU A 376 -4.63 -20.94 -19.86
C GLU A 376 -4.86 -22.20 -19.01
N LEU A 377 -5.07 -21.97 -17.71
CA LEU A 377 -5.37 -23.00 -16.73
C LEU A 377 -6.89 -23.13 -16.57
N PRO A 378 -7.43 -24.35 -16.41
CA PRO A 378 -8.84 -24.53 -16.15
C PRO A 378 -9.20 -23.93 -14.78
N PHE A 379 -10.27 -23.14 -14.73
CA PHE A 379 -10.77 -22.56 -13.49
C PHE A 379 -12.28 -22.77 -13.36
N CYS A 380 -12.78 -22.71 -12.13
CA CYS A 380 -14.21 -22.78 -11.87
C CYS A 380 -14.88 -21.47 -12.27
N ASN A 381 -15.84 -21.55 -13.19
CA ASN A 381 -16.52 -20.37 -13.71
C ASN A 381 -17.36 -19.61 -12.67
N LEU A 382 -17.69 -20.24 -11.52
CA LEU A 382 -18.43 -19.61 -10.43
C LEU A 382 -17.52 -18.87 -9.44
N CYS A 383 -16.49 -19.55 -8.88
CA CYS A 383 -15.62 -18.94 -7.86
C CYS A 383 -14.33 -18.32 -8.42
N LYS A 384 -14.07 -18.46 -9.73
CA LYS A 384 -12.88 -17.97 -10.44
C LYS A 384 -11.53 -18.45 -9.85
N ARG A 385 -11.54 -19.61 -9.18
CA ARG A 385 -10.34 -20.30 -8.67
C ARG A 385 -10.04 -21.54 -9.52
N GLY A 386 -8.76 -21.86 -9.66
CA GLY A 386 -8.26 -23.11 -10.23
C GLY A 386 -8.62 -24.32 -9.38
N TYR A 387 -8.24 -25.51 -9.86
CA TYR A 387 -8.62 -26.79 -9.25
C TYR A 387 -7.43 -27.43 -8.53
N GLY A 388 -7.58 -27.71 -7.24
CA GLY A 388 -6.62 -28.50 -6.48
C GLY A 388 -6.71 -30.00 -6.80
N GLU A 389 -5.62 -30.74 -6.57
CA GLU A 389 -5.53 -32.19 -6.88
C GLU A 389 -6.59 -33.05 -6.18
N ARG A 390 -7.12 -32.59 -5.05
CA ARG A 390 -8.13 -33.31 -4.25
C ARG A 390 -9.56 -32.79 -4.45
N GLU A 391 -9.73 -31.74 -5.25
CA GLU A 391 -11.04 -31.12 -5.44
C GLU A 391 -11.84 -31.89 -6.50
N VAL A 392 -13.07 -32.26 -6.14
CA VAL A 392 -13.97 -32.93 -7.09
C VAL A 392 -14.53 -31.91 -8.07
N THR A 393 -14.25 -32.13 -9.34
CA THR A 393 -14.74 -31.30 -10.44
C THR A 393 -15.91 -31.98 -11.16
N VAL A 394 -16.81 -31.16 -11.69
CA VAL A 394 -17.96 -31.61 -12.49
C VAL A 394 -18.07 -30.72 -13.72
N SER A 395 -18.34 -31.32 -14.88
CA SER A 395 -18.57 -30.58 -16.12
C SER A 395 -20.06 -30.58 -16.48
N CYS A 396 -20.54 -29.48 -17.05
CA CYS A 396 -21.88 -29.44 -17.63
C CYS A 396 -21.89 -30.26 -18.93
N LYS A 397 -22.83 -31.21 -19.08
CA LYS A 397 -22.93 -32.08 -20.27
C LYS A 397 -23.20 -31.30 -21.57
N GLU A 398 -23.80 -30.12 -21.48
CA GLU A 398 -24.24 -29.35 -22.65
C GLU A 398 -23.20 -28.33 -23.13
N CYS A 399 -22.46 -27.70 -22.21
CA CYS A 399 -21.50 -26.65 -22.54
C CYS A 399 -20.06 -26.98 -22.14
N GLU A 400 -19.81 -28.17 -21.61
CA GLU A 400 -18.49 -28.72 -21.21
C GLU A 400 -17.69 -27.86 -20.21
N ASN A 401 -18.29 -26.78 -19.69
CA ASN A 401 -17.65 -25.93 -18.70
C ASN A 401 -17.49 -26.69 -17.38
N ILE A 402 -16.31 -26.59 -16.79
CA ILE A 402 -15.92 -27.29 -15.55
C ILE A 402 -16.22 -26.37 -14.35
N PHE A 403 -16.62 -26.98 -13.24
CA PHE A 403 -16.91 -26.32 -11.97
C PHE A 403 -16.43 -27.16 -10.79
N HIS A 404 -16.20 -26.53 -9.65
CA HIS A 404 -16.16 -27.23 -8.36
C HIS A 404 -17.53 -27.83 -8.07
N ARG A 405 -17.57 -29.12 -7.68
CA ARG A 405 -18.83 -29.84 -7.40
C ARG A 405 -19.74 -29.07 -6.43
N GLN A 406 -19.17 -28.56 -5.34
CA GLN A 406 -19.92 -27.81 -4.33
C GLN A 406 -20.59 -26.54 -4.90
N HIS A 407 -19.86 -25.76 -5.72
CA HIS A 407 -20.41 -24.52 -6.29
C HIS A 407 -21.49 -24.78 -7.33
N LEU A 408 -21.31 -25.78 -8.22
CA LEU A 408 -22.32 -26.10 -9.22
C LEU A 408 -23.58 -26.68 -8.57
N LEU A 409 -23.45 -27.56 -7.58
CA LEU A 409 -24.60 -28.13 -6.86
C LEU A 409 -25.42 -27.06 -6.14
N ALA A 410 -24.77 -26.14 -5.43
CA ALA A 410 -25.46 -25.03 -4.78
C ALA A 410 -26.20 -24.13 -5.78
N PHE A 411 -25.60 -23.88 -6.95
CA PHE A 411 -26.23 -23.11 -8.02
C PHE A 411 -27.44 -23.87 -8.63
N VAL A 412 -27.29 -25.15 -8.94
CA VAL A 412 -28.38 -25.98 -9.51
C VAL A 412 -29.49 -26.18 -8.49
N GLN A 413 -29.20 -26.33 -7.20
CA GLN A 413 -30.20 -26.38 -6.13
C GLN A 413 -31.05 -25.11 -6.08
N SER A 414 -30.45 -23.93 -6.32
CA SER A 414 -31.16 -22.64 -6.23
C SER A 414 -31.87 -22.23 -7.53
N LYS A 415 -31.33 -22.59 -8.69
CA LYS A 415 -31.83 -22.13 -10.01
C LYS A 415 -32.34 -23.23 -10.93
N GLY A 416 -32.00 -24.50 -10.67
CA GLY A 416 -32.41 -25.64 -11.50
C GLY A 416 -31.82 -25.66 -12.92
N GLN A 417 -30.77 -24.88 -13.20
CA GLN A 417 -30.17 -24.77 -14.53
C GLN A 417 -28.67 -24.46 -14.46
N CYS A 418 -27.95 -24.73 -15.56
CA CYS A 418 -26.53 -24.40 -15.71
C CYS A 418 -26.31 -22.87 -15.65
N PRO A 419 -25.30 -22.36 -14.92
CA PRO A 419 -25.00 -20.93 -14.87
C PRO A 419 -24.50 -20.32 -16.19
N ILE A 420 -24.05 -21.15 -17.15
CA ILE A 420 -23.47 -20.68 -18.41
C ILE A 420 -24.45 -20.83 -19.58
N CYS A 421 -24.95 -22.04 -19.84
CA CYS A 421 -25.84 -22.29 -20.97
C CYS A 421 -27.34 -22.22 -20.63
N SER A 422 -27.71 -22.06 -19.36
CA SER A 422 -29.10 -22.03 -18.88
C SER A 422 -29.94 -23.28 -19.18
N VAL A 423 -29.32 -24.38 -19.62
CA VAL A 423 -30.03 -25.66 -19.77
C VAL A 423 -30.43 -26.18 -18.39
N LYS A 424 -31.66 -26.67 -18.26
CA LYS A 424 -32.18 -27.27 -17.02
C LYS A 424 -31.35 -28.46 -16.60
N MET A 425 -31.01 -28.52 -15.32
CA MET A 425 -30.20 -29.60 -14.73
C MET A 425 -30.86 -30.10 -13.45
N THR A 426 -30.74 -31.41 -13.18
CA THR A 426 -31.17 -32.01 -11.91
C THR A 426 -29.97 -32.48 -11.11
N ILE A 427 -30.06 -32.44 -9.77
CA ILE A 427 -28.95 -32.83 -8.88
C ILE A 427 -28.50 -34.28 -9.13
N THR A 428 -29.44 -35.16 -9.49
CA THR A 428 -29.21 -36.56 -9.84
C THR A 428 -28.28 -36.77 -11.04
N GLN A 429 -28.01 -35.73 -11.85
CA GLN A 429 -27.07 -35.82 -12.97
C GLN A 429 -25.59 -35.74 -12.54
N PHE A 430 -25.31 -35.47 -11.26
CA PHE A 430 -23.97 -35.26 -10.71
C PHE A 430 -23.57 -36.26 -9.60
N ASP A 431 -24.33 -37.35 -9.45
CA ASP A 431 -23.99 -38.43 -8.54
C ASP A 431 -22.91 -39.30 -9.19
N LEU A 432 -21.66 -39.06 -8.78
CA LEU A 432 -20.46 -39.84 -9.08
C LEU A 432 -19.82 -40.29 -7.76
#